data_AF-A0A812Q9V9-F1
#
_entry.id   AF-A0A812Q9V9-F1
#
_cell.length_a   1.000
_cell.length_b   1.000
_cell.length_c   1.000
_cell.angle_alpha   90.00
_cell.angle_beta   90.00
_cell.angle_gamma   90.00
#
_symmetry.space_group_name_H-M   'P 1'
#
loop_
_entity.id
_entity.type
_entity.pdbx_description
1 polymer ?
#
loop_
_entity_poly.entity_id
_entity_poly.type
_entity_poly.pdbx_seq_one_letter_code
_entity_poly.pdbx_strand_id
1 'polypeptide(L)'
;MKAHLEKLAKADLKMKQRLEELKYEEELGKAKAKKEADELGKANPPSSSSSSETPQGKPPKLPKVEETKEEEVEEEVDWDADEEDKEKLGKASPAPQQGRQGKKGFRSTGEVKLTPGRKLVQLDFHNCLEKQGSIPAENVEALHRLCDHTDVYVCTYVTTYKREKEVTRQLKDLEKSMQKRSPELRLKLAVTYDKVGELGKAAIADYNSASYCIDDAWRVISECLEYKVCEMCYAVQTPEQNHSKFLKRKGVKVVKDFPEAVNDILDLLP
;
A
#
# COMPACT_ATOMS: atom_id res chain seq x y z
N MET A 1 40.48 18.32 -7.65
CA MET A 1 40.60 16.93 -8.14
C MET A 1 40.44 15.90 -7.02
N LYS A 2 41.31 15.85 -5.99
CA LYS A 2 41.19 14.88 -4.88
C LYS A 2 39.84 14.88 -4.15
N ALA A 3 39.31 16.04 -3.77
CA ALA A 3 38.01 16.15 -3.08
C ALA A 3 36.80 15.72 -3.93
N HIS A 4 36.92 15.77 -5.27
CA HIS A 4 35.86 15.31 -6.18
C HIS A 4 35.85 13.79 -6.31
N LEU A 5 37.04 13.19 -6.39
CA LEU A 5 37.20 11.72 -6.40
C LEU A 5 36.74 11.10 -5.08
N GLU A 6 36.99 11.77 -3.96
CA GLU A 6 36.53 11.31 -2.64
C GLU A 6 34.99 11.39 -2.50
N LYS A 7 34.36 12.42 -3.07
CA LYS A 7 32.90 12.51 -3.15
C LYS A 7 32.29 11.41 -4.02
N LEU A 8 32.89 11.10 -5.17
CA LEU A 8 32.44 10.01 -6.03
C LEU A 8 32.59 8.65 -5.36
N ALA A 9 33.74 8.38 -4.72
CA ALA A 9 33.95 7.14 -3.98
C ALA A 9 32.93 6.97 -2.83
N LYS A 10 32.57 8.06 -2.15
CA LYS A 10 31.56 8.05 -1.08
C LYS A 10 30.14 7.85 -1.62
N ALA A 11 29.84 8.34 -2.83
CA ALA A 11 28.57 8.11 -3.50
C ALA A 11 28.43 6.66 -3.98
N ASP A 12 29.48 6.10 -4.59
CA ASP A 12 29.53 4.70 -5.02
C ASP A 12 29.37 3.74 -3.84
N LEU A 13 30.03 4.02 -2.72
CA LEU A 13 29.91 3.20 -1.51
C LEU A 13 28.46 3.21 -0.99
N LYS A 14 27.80 4.38 -0.95
CA LYS A 14 26.40 4.50 -0.55
C LYS A 14 25.46 3.78 -1.51
N MET A 15 25.73 3.81 -2.81
CA MET A 15 24.93 3.12 -3.81
C MET A 15 25.05 1.60 -3.66
N LYS A 16 26.26 1.08 -3.41
CA LYS A 16 26.49 -0.35 -3.15
C LYS A 16 25.81 -0.84 -1.88
N GLN A 17 25.92 -0.09 -0.78
CA GLN A 17 25.20 -0.40 0.47
C GLN A 17 23.68 -0.45 0.24
N ARG A 18 23.14 0.48 -0.55
CA ARG A 18 21.71 0.52 -0.87
C ARG A 18 21.25 -0.65 -1.75
N LEU A 19 22.11 -1.10 -2.66
CA LEU A 19 21.85 -2.30 -3.47
C LEU A 19 21.85 -3.58 -2.62
N GLU A 20 22.72 -3.66 -1.62
CA GLU A 20 22.76 -4.79 -0.68
C GLU A 20 21.54 -4.80 0.26
N GLU A 21 21.15 -3.64 0.80
CA GLU A 21 19.93 -3.50 1.61
C GLU A 21 18.68 -3.95 0.82
N LEU A 22 18.53 -3.51 -0.44
CA LEU A 22 17.40 -3.90 -1.28
C LEU A 22 17.36 -5.40 -1.59
N LYS A 23 18.52 -6.03 -1.81
CA LYS A 23 18.60 -7.48 -2.01
C LYS A 23 18.21 -8.25 -0.76
N TYR A 24 18.64 -7.78 0.41
CA TYR A 24 18.29 -8.39 1.69
C TYR A 24 16.78 -8.29 1.97
N GLU A 25 16.16 -7.13 1.71
CA GLU A 25 14.72 -6.93 1.82
C GLU A 25 13.93 -7.87 0.87
N GLU A 26 14.40 -8.05 -0.36
CA GLU A 26 13.77 -8.95 -1.34
C GLU A 26 13.85 -10.43 -0.90
N GLU A 27 14.97 -10.88 -0.36
CA GLU A 27 15.12 -12.25 0.16
C GLU A 27 14.26 -12.49 1.40
N LEU A 28 14.15 -11.49 2.28
CA LEU A 28 13.31 -11.58 3.48
C LEU A 28 11.81 -11.63 3.14
N GLY A 29 11.41 -10.92 2.08
CA GLY A 29 10.06 -11.02 1.50
C GLY A 29 9.76 -12.40 0.93
N LYS A 30 10.70 -12.99 0.17
CA LYS A 30 10.55 -14.34 -0.41
C LYS A 30 10.49 -15.44 0.66
N ALA A 31 11.27 -15.31 1.74
CA ALA A 31 11.26 -16.28 2.84
C ALA A 31 9.94 -16.27 3.64
N LYS A 32 9.31 -15.10 3.79
CA LYS A 32 8.00 -14.97 4.44
C LYS A 32 6.87 -15.53 3.57
N ALA A 33 6.85 -15.20 2.28
CA ALA A 33 5.88 -15.74 1.33
C ALA A 33 5.92 -17.28 1.22
N LYS A 34 7.11 -17.89 1.36
CA LYS A 34 7.27 -19.35 1.35
C LYS A 34 6.75 -20.03 2.62
N LYS A 35 6.85 -19.38 3.78
CA LYS A 35 6.30 -19.94 5.04
C LYS A 35 4.77 -19.93 5.07
N GLU A 36 4.14 -18.89 4.52
CA GLU A 36 2.68 -18.82 4.42
C GLU A 36 2.10 -19.85 3.43
N ALA A 37 2.84 -20.20 2.37
CA ALA A 37 2.43 -21.24 1.43
C ALA A 37 2.50 -22.67 2.02
N ASP A 38 3.47 -22.96 2.89
CA ASP A 38 3.63 -24.29 3.51
C ASP A 38 2.65 -24.56 4.68
N GLU A 39 2.10 -23.51 5.32
CA GLU A 39 1.09 -23.67 6.40
C GLU A 39 -0.34 -23.92 5.89
N LEU A 40 -0.66 -23.54 4.65
CA LEU A 40 -1.98 -23.78 4.03
C LEU A 40 -2.13 -25.17 3.38
N GLY A 41 -1.05 -25.95 3.29
CA GLY A 41 -1.01 -27.26 2.60
C GLY A 41 -1.32 -28.51 3.44
N LYS A 42 -1.76 -28.38 4.69
CA LYS A 42 -2.05 -29.52 5.59
C LYS A 42 -3.50 -29.53 6.09
N ALA A 43 -4.43 -29.79 5.18
CA ALA A 43 -5.77 -30.28 5.51
C ALA A 43 -5.92 -31.75 5.05
N ASN A 44 -6.60 -32.55 5.87
CA ASN A 44 -6.60 -34.03 5.91
C ASN A 44 -7.13 -34.75 4.65
N PRO A 45 -6.73 -36.01 4.42
CA PRO A 45 -7.31 -36.87 3.38
C PRO A 45 -8.65 -37.50 3.82
N PRO A 46 -9.63 -37.70 2.90
CA PRO A 46 -10.88 -38.39 3.21
C PRO A 46 -10.70 -39.92 3.18
N SER A 47 -11.09 -40.57 4.29
CA SER A 47 -11.12 -42.02 4.44
C SER A 47 -12.40 -42.63 3.85
N SER A 48 -12.22 -43.69 3.07
CA SER A 48 -13.21 -44.58 2.47
C SER A 48 -14.08 -45.34 3.48
N SER A 49 -15.37 -45.54 3.16
CA SER A 49 -16.26 -46.46 3.88
C SER A 49 -16.96 -47.44 2.92
N SER A 50 -16.91 -48.74 3.25
CA SER A 50 -17.68 -49.83 2.63
C SER A 50 -18.28 -50.75 3.70
N SER A 51 -19.61 -50.86 3.68
CA SER A 51 -20.50 -52.01 4.03
C SER A 51 -20.31 -52.84 5.33
N SER A 52 -21.33 -52.88 6.21
CA SER A 52 -22.29 -54.02 6.38
C SER A 52 -23.12 -53.99 7.71
N GLU A 53 -24.43 -54.24 7.53
CA GLU A 53 -25.57 -54.77 8.34
C GLU A 53 -25.58 -54.96 9.89
N THR A 54 -26.53 -54.25 10.56
CA THR A 54 -27.64 -54.58 11.53
C THR A 54 -27.61 -55.75 12.57
N PRO A 55 -28.51 -55.84 13.62
CA PRO A 55 -29.60 -54.93 14.12
C PRO A 55 -29.82 -54.82 15.67
N GLN A 56 -30.85 -54.02 16.05
CA GLN A 56 -31.75 -54.04 17.24
C GLN A 56 -31.49 -53.08 18.43
N GLY A 57 -32.47 -52.17 18.65
CA GLY A 57 -32.71 -51.48 19.92
C GLY A 57 -33.34 -50.07 19.79
N LYS A 58 -34.67 -49.98 19.87
CA LYS A 58 -35.46 -48.72 20.08
C LYS A 58 -35.51 -48.39 21.60
N PRO A 59 -36.07 -47.23 22.05
CA PRO A 59 -35.99 -45.80 21.67
C PRO A 59 -35.63 -44.96 22.97
N PRO A 60 -35.78 -43.60 23.17
CA PRO A 60 -36.68 -42.61 22.55
C PRO A 60 -36.17 -41.18 22.23
N LYS A 61 -36.98 -40.52 21.37
CA LYS A 61 -37.29 -39.09 21.12
C LYS A 61 -36.49 -37.99 21.87
N LEU A 62 -36.06 -36.96 21.11
CA LEU A 62 -36.25 -35.50 21.31
C LEU A 62 -35.64 -34.72 20.10
N PRO A 63 -35.90 -33.40 19.92
CA PRO A 63 -36.40 -32.87 18.65
C PRO A 63 -35.38 -32.14 17.76
N LYS A 64 -35.75 -32.16 16.48
CA LYS A 64 -35.48 -31.26 15.34
C LYS A 64 -34.95 -29.86 15.71
N VAL A 65 -33.73 -29.55 15.26
CA VAL A 65 -33.22 -28.19 15.05
C VAL A 65 -32.86 -28.08 13.57
N GLU A 66 -33.42 -27.09 12.90
CA GLU A 66 -33.18 -26.77 11.50
C GLU A 66 -31.80 -26.13 11.35
N GLU A 67 -30.91 -26.79 10.61
CA GLU A 67 -29.66 -26.20 10.10
C GLU A 67 -29.99 -25.36 8.86
N THR A 68 -29.76 -24.06 8.98
CA THR A 68 -29.69 -23.10 7.87
C THR A 68 -28.49 -23.43 7.01
N LYS A 69 -28.77 -23.73 5.74
CA LYS A 69 -27.82 -24.00 4.67
C LYS A 69 -27.27 -22.67 4.15
N GLU A 70 -26.01 -22.35 4.46
CA GLU A 70 -25.26 -21.30 3.76
C GLU A 70 -24.64 -21.92 2.50
N GLU A 71 -25.05 -21.40 1.33
CA GLU A 71 -24.45 -21.69 0.03
C GLU A 71 -23.13 -20.89 -0.10
N GLU A 72 -22.00 -21.58 -0.01
CA GLU A 72 -20.74 -21.10 -0.58
C GLU A 72 -20.82 -21.27 -2.11
N VAL A 73 -20.88 -20.15 -2.83
CA VAL A 73 -20.61 -20.10 -4.28
C VAL A 73 -19.11 -19.86 -4.43
N GLU A 74 -18.36 -20.94 -4.63
CA GLU A 74 -17.00 -20.88 -5.16
C GLU A 74 -17.09 -20.47 -6.64
N GLU A 75 -16.79 -19.20 -6.92
CA GLU A 75 -16.57 -18.72 -8.28
C GLU A 75 -15.08 -18.94 -8.62
N GLU A 76 -14.78 -20.08 -9.24
CA GLU A 76 -13.49 -20.35 -9.85
C GLU A 76 -13.25 -19.34 -10.99
N VAL A 77 -12.32 -18.42 -10.79
CA VAL A 77 -11.87 -17.48 -11.83
C VAL A 77 -10.65 -18.09 -12.52
N ASP A 78 -10.93 -18.79 -13.60
CA ASP A 78 -9.98 -19.28 -14.59
C ASP A 78 -9.42 -18.11 -15.42
N TRP A 79 -8.11 -17.89 -15.35
CA TRP A 79 -7.39 -16.94 -16.22
C TRP A 79 -6.08 -17.56 -16.70
N ASP A 80 -6.21 -18.42 -17.71
CA ASP A 80 -5.22 -18.53 -18.79
C ASP A 80 -5.03 -17.16 -19.46
N ALA A 81 -3.79 -16.65 -19.48
CA ALA A 81 -3.27 -15.77 -20.53
C ALA A 81 -1.76 -15.50 -20.36
N ASP A 82 -0.99 -16.21 -21.21
CA ASP A 82 0.20 -15.78 -21.96
C ASP A 82 1.49 -15.44 -21.21
N GLU A 83 2.30 -16.49 -20.99
CA GLU A 83 3.75 -16.41 -21.19
C GLU A 83 4.08 -16.37 -22.68
N GLU A 84 4.21 -15.18 -23.28
CA GLU A 84 4.97 -15.00 -24.52
C GLU A 84 5.46 -13.53 -24.62
N ASP A 85 6.72 -13.30 -24.24
CA ASP A 85 7.62 -12.39 -24.95
C ASP A 85 9.02 -12.44 -24.31
N LYS A 86 9.68 -13.57 -24.52
CA LYS A 86 11.14 -13.65 -24.51
C LYS A 86 11.59 -14.16 -25.87
N GLU A 87 12.57 -13.46 -26.44
CA GLU A 87 13.36 -13.85 -27.60
C GLU A 87 12.74 -13.63 -28.98
N LYS A 88 12.96 -12.43 -29.52
CA LYS A 88 13.58 -12.24 -30.84
C LYS A 88 14.11 -10.82 -30.92
N LEU A 89 15.41 -10.66 -31.16
CA LEU A 89 15.95 -9.78 -32.19
C LEU A 89 17.47 -9.92 -32.24
N GLY A 90 17.92 -10.70 -33.22
CA GLY A 90 19.30 -10.73 -33.67
C GLY A 90 19.66 -9.51 -34.53
N LYS A 91 20.93 -9.11 -34.40
CA LYS A 91 21.84 -8.53 -35.40
C LYS A 91 21.33 -7.40 -36.33
N ALA A 92 21.74 -6.18 -35.94
CA ALA A 92 22.38 -5.12 -36.73
C ALA A 92 21.72 -4.57 -38.01
N SER A 93 21.20 -3.35 -37.91
CA SER A 93 21.58 -2.18 -38.73
C SER A 93 21.09 -0.88 -38.05
N PRO A 94 21.77 0.28 -38.24
CA PRO A 94 21.62 1.44 -37.37
C PRO A 94 20.38 2.24 -37.72
N ALA A 95 19.43 2.30 -36.79
CA ALA A 95 18.23 3.12 -36.86
C ALA A 95 18.41 4.42 -36.03
N PRO A 96 17.69 5.49 -36.36
CA PRO A 96 18.04 6.86 -36.04
C PRO A 96 17.80 7.18 -34.55
N GLN A 97 18.53 8.19 -34.06
CA GLN A 97 18.31 8.80 -32.75
C GLN A 97 16.84 9.23 -32.60
N GLN A 98 16.04 8.40 -31.96
CA GLN A 98 14.68 8.73 -31.55
C GLN A 98 14.54 8.50 -30.05
N GLY A 99 14.19 9.58 -29.37
CA GLY A 99 13.45 9.55 -28.11
C GLY A 99 14.28 9.22 -26.88
N ARG A 100 14.76 10.27 -26.20
CA ARG A 100 14.81 10.26 -24.73
C ARG A 100 13.50 9.67 -24.23
N GLN A 101 13.54 8.50 -23.58
CA GLN A 101 12.42 8.04 -22.77
C GLN A 101 12.13 9.15 -21.76
N GLY A 102 11.03 9.87 -21.98
CA GLY A 102 10.58 10.91 -21.07
C GLY A 102 10.50 10.33 -19.66
N LYS A 103 11.02 11.07 -18.68
CA LYS A 103 10.80 10.79 -17.26
C LYS A 103 9.32 10.42 -17.10
N LYS A 104 9.02 9.19 -16.69
CA LYS A 104 7.64 8.78 -16.43
C LYS A 104 7.15 9.65 -15.27
N GLY A 105 6.40 10.70 -15.58
CA GLY A 105 5.80 11.57 -14.60
C GLY A 105 4.85 10.79 -13.67
N PHE A 106 4.53 11.41 -12.55
CA PHE A 106 3.49 10.94 -11.64
C PHE A 106 2.14 10.76 -12.39
N ARG A 107 1.40 9.69 -12.05
CA ARG A 107 0.07 9.43 -12.62
C ARG A 107 -0.98 9.55 -11.52
N SER A 108 -1.89 10.52 -11.65
CA SER A 108 -3.09 10.61 -10.82
C SER A 108 -4.31 10.05 -11.55
N THR A 109 -5.31 9.60 -10.80
CA THR A 109 -6.63 9.23 -11.35
C THR A 109 -7.54 10.43 -11.64
N GLY A 110 -7.01 11.66 -11.63
CA GLY A 110 -7.75 12.89 -11.96
C GLY A 110 -7.26 14.14 -11.20
N GLU A 111 -7.78 15.30 -11.58
CA GLU A 111 -7.65 16.54 -10.81
C GLU A 111 -8.60 16.49 -9.60
N VAL A 112 -8.09 16.85 -8.42
CA VAL A 112 -8.93 16.98 -7.22
C VAL A 112 -9.63 18.33 -7.27
N LYS A 113 -10.96 18.33 -7.43
CA LYS A 113 -11.75 19.52 -7.09
C LYS A 113 -11.79 19.63 -5.57
N LEU A 114 -10.86 20.40 -5.02
CA LEU A 114 -10.81 20.68 -3.59
C LEU A 114 -12.13 21.29 -3.15
N THR A 115 -12.67 20.81 -2.03
CA THR A 115 -13.87 21.40 -1.46
C THR A 115 -13.46 22.67 -0.70
N PRO A 116 -14.05 23.84 -1.02
CA PRO A 116 -13.69 25.08 -0.33
C PRO A 116 -13.85 24.94 1.19
N GLY A 117 -12.81 25.32 1.93
CA GLY A 117 -12.80 25.31 3.40
C GLY A 117 -12.47 23.98 4.06
N ARG A 118 -12.34 22.88 3.31
CA ARG A 118 -11.88 21.59 3.85
C ARG A 118 -10.37 21.44 3.72
N LYS A 119 -9.76 20.78 4.69
CA LYS A 119 -8.33 20.45 4.69
C LYS A 119 -8.10 19.22 3.81
N LEU A 120 -6.97 19.18 3.10
CA LEU A 120 -6.53 18.01 2.35
C LEU A 120 -5.51 17.21 3.15
N VAL A 121 -5.71 15.89 3.22
CA VAL A 121 -4.80 14.95 3.87
C VAL A 121 -4.22 14.02 2.82
N GLN A 122 -2.90 14.06 2.63
CA GLN A 122 -2.20 13.03 1.86
C GLN A 122 -1.78 11.90 2.79
N LEU A 123 -2.08 10.66 2.43
CA LEU A 123 -1.67 9.49 3.21
C LEU A 123 -0.91 8.48 2.36
N ASP A 124 0.11 7.87 2.96
CA ASP A 124 0.78 6.71 2.38
C ASP A 124 -0.13 5.48 2.42
N PHE A 125 -0.09 4.70 1.35
CA PHE A 125 -0.74 3.41 1.32
C PHE A 125 0.10 2.35 2.05
N HIS A 126 1.32 2.10 1.59
CA HIS A 126 2.13 0.98 2.07
C HIS A 126 2.64 1.23 3.49
N ASN A 127 2.54 0.21 4.34
CA ASN A 127 2.96 0.25 5.74
C ASN A 127 2.31 1.34 6.61
N CYS A 128 1.39 2.13 6.07
CA CYS A 128 0.64 3.16 6.78
C CYS A 128 -0.85 2.77 6.83
N LEU A 129 -1.55 2.84 5.69
CA LEU A 129 -2.94 2.36 5.57
C LEU A 129 -3.02 0.84 5.43
N GLU A 130 -2.23 0.27 4.52
CA GLU A 130 -2.05 -1.17 4.34
C GLU A 130 -1.04 -1.71 5.37
N LYS A 131 -1.36 -2.85 5.96
CA LYS A 131 -0.45 -3.64 6.80
C LYS A 131 -0.39 -5.06 6.23
N GLN A 132 0.81 -5.51 5.88
CA GLN A 132 1.06 -6.90 5.47
C GLN A 132 0.13 -7.38 4.34
N GLY A 133 -0.06 -6.57 3.30
CA GLY A 133 -0.84 -6.97 2.11
C GLY A 133 -2.36 -6.73 2.21
N SER A 134 -2.88 -6.30 3.36
CA SER A 134 -4.30 -6.01 3.55
C SER A 134 -4.52 -4.70 4.32
N ILE A 135 -5.74 -4.16 4.30
CA ILE A 135 -6.10 -2.97 5.08
C ILE A 135 -6.87 -3.44 6.32
N PRO A 136 -6.34 -3.27 7.54
CA PRO A 136 -7.05 -3.63 8.76
C PRO A 136 -8.39 -2.89 8.88
N ALA A 137 -9.40 -3.54 9.47
CA ALA A 137 -10.74 -2.94 9.64
C ALA A 137 -10.72 -1.62 10.42
N GLU A 138 -9.85 -1.51 11.43
CA GLU A 138 -9.63 -0.26 12.18
C GLU A 138 -9.12 0.89 11.31
N ASN A 139 -8.28 0.58 10.32
CA ASN A 139 -7.78 1.57 9.35
C ASN A 139 -8.87 1.99 8.38
N VAL A 140 -9.74 1.06 7.96
CA VAL A 140 -10.90 1.37 7.12
C VAL A 140 -11.86 2.31 7.88
N GLU A 141 -12.18 2.03 9.14
CA GLU A 141 -13.07 2.89 9.93
C GLU A 141 -12.44 4.25 10.23
N ALA A 142 -11.15 4.31 10.53
CA ALA A 142 -10.44 5.58 10.67
C ALA A 142 -10.44 6.37 9.36
N LEU A 143 -10.22 5.72 8.22
CA LEU A 143 -10.27 6.38 6.91
C LEU A 143 -11.67 6.92 6.59
N HIS A 144 -12.73 6.20 6.96
CA HIS A 144 -14.10 6.69 6.83
C HIS A 144 -14.30 8.01 7.59
N ARG A 145 -13.97 8.01 8.89
CA ARG A 145 -14.09 9.22 9.71
C ARG A 145 -13.26 10.37 9.15
N LEU A 146 -12.06 10.10 8.64
CA LEU A 146 -11.22 11.11 8.02
C LEU A 146 -11.89 11.72 6.77
N CYS A 147 -12.44 10.88 5.89
CA CYS A 147 -13.14 11.31 4.67
C CYS A 147 -14.41 12.12 4.94
N ASP A 148 -15.07 11.93 6.09
CA ASP A 148 -16.27 12.69 6.46
C ASP A 148 -15.93 14.18 6.71
N HIS A 149 -14.72 14.48 7.17
CA HIS A 149 -14.29 15.84 7.55
C HIS A 149 -13.24 16.48 6.63
N THR A 150 -12.51 15.68 5.85
CA THR A 150 -11.41 16.16 4.99
C THR A 150 -11.55 15.70 3.54
N ASP A 151 -10.71 16.25 2.65
CA ASP A 151 -10.44 15.66 1.34
C ASP A 151 -9.21 14.75 1.47
N VAL A 152 -9.28 13.51 0.98
CA VAL A 152 -8.23 12.51 1.23
C VAL A 152 -7.57 12.06 -0.07
N TYR A 153 -6.24 12.06 -0.06
CA TYR A 153 -5.41 11.65 -1.19
C TYR A 153 -4.47 10.51 -0.79
N VAL A 154 -4.72 9.31 -1.31
CA VAL A 154 -3.87 8.14 -1.07
C VAL A 154 -2.76 8.11 -2.11
N CYS A 155 -1.52 8.31 -1.66
CA CYS A 155 -0.35 8.33 -2.52
C CYS A 155 0.58 7.15 -2.18
N THR A 156 0.77 6.26 -3.16
CA THR A 156 1.67 5.12 -3.02
C THR A 156 2.91 5.26 -3.90
N TYR A 157 4.03 4.74 -3.41
CA TYR A 157 5.25 4.55 -4.19
C TYR A 157 5.32 3.10 -4.68
N VAL A 158 5.57 2.90 -5.98
CA VAL A 158 5.77 1.57 -6.57
C VAL A 158 7.04 1.53 -7.41
N THR A 159 7.72 0.38 -7.39
CA THR A 159 8.94 0.13 -8.17
C THR A 159 8.67 -0.61 -9.47
N THR A 160 7.54 -1.32 -9.56
CA THR A 160 7.22 -2.19 -10.68
C THR A 160 5.80 -1.99 -11.17
N TYR A 161 5.58 -2.22 -12.47
CA TYR A 161 4.26 -2.16 -13.09
C TYR A 161 3.29 -3.23 -12.54
N LYS A 162 3.82 -4.40 -12.15
CA LYS A 162 3.02 -5.45 -11.49
C LYS A 162 2.45 -4.94 -10.16
N ARG A 163 3.27 -4.29 -9.33
CA ARG A 163 2.81 -3.69 -8.08
C ARG A 163 1.85 -2.52 -8.32
N GLU A 164 2.10 -1.67 -9.32
CA GLU A 164 1.15 -0.61 -9.72
C GLU A 164 -0.24 -1.20 -9.99
N LYS A 165 -0.34 -2.25 -10.82
CA LYS A 165 -1.62 -2.89 -11.14
C LYS A 165 -2.32 -3.44 -9.90
N GLU A 166 -1.59 -4.15 -9.06
CA GLU A 166 -2.11 -4.76 -7.84
C GLU A 166 -2.66 -3.70 -6.88
N VAL A 167 -1.85 -2.67 -6.58
CA VAL A 167 -2.24 -1.60 -5.67
C VAL A 167 -3.38 -0.76 -6.25
N THR A 168 -3.37 -0.50 -7.55
CA THR A 168 -4.48 0.20 -8.22
C THR A 168 -5.78 -0.58 -8.08
N ARG A 169 -5.76 -1.93 -8.15
CA ARG A 169 -6.95 -2.76 -7.91
C ARG A 169 -7.42 -2.64 -6.47
N GLN A 170 -6.53 -2.84 -5.49
CA GLN A 170 -6.85 -2.73 -4.06
C GLN A 170 -7.44 -1.35 -3.71
N LEU A 171 -6.84 -0.28 -4.23
CA LEU A 171 -7.30 1.08 -4.00
C LEU A 171 -8.67 1.36 -4.65
N LYS A 172 -8.94 0.80 -5.85
CA LYS A 172 -10.27 0.88 -6.48
C LYS A 172 -11.33 0.13 -5.70
N ASP A 173 -11.00 -1.04 -5.16
CA ASP A 173 -11.93 -1.83 -4.35
C ASP A 173 -12.23 -1.11 -3.03
N LEU A 174 -11.22 -0.49 -2.41
CA LEU A 174 -11.39 0.42 -1.28
C LEU A 174 -12.30 1.60 -1.65
N GLU A 175 -12.02 2.31 -2.74
CA GLU A 175 -12.84 3.43 -3.21
C GLU A 175 -14.30 3.03 -3.40
N LYS A 176 -14.57 1.88 -4.06
CA LYS A 176 -15.93 1.36 -4.24
C LYS A 176 -16.61 1.03 -2.92
N SER A 177 -15.90 0.35 -2.01
CA SER A 177 -16.44 0.01 -0.68
C SER A 177 -16.82 1.27 0.10
N MET A 178 -15.94 2.27 0.05
CA MET A 178 -16.14 3.53 0.72
C MET A 178 -17.29 4.35 0.10
N GLN A 179 -17.42 4.35 -1.24
CA GLN A 179 -18.51 5.02 -1.98
C GLN A 179 -19.89 4.42 -1.69
N LYS A 180 -19.98 3.12 -1.41
CA LYS A 180 -21.26 2.49 -1.00
C LYS A 180 -21.80 3.09 0.29
N ARG A 181 -20.91 3.46 1.22
CA ARG A 181 -21.28 4.07 2.52
C ARG A 181 -21.46 5.58 2.41
N SER A 182 -20.63 6.25 1.60
CA SER A 182 -20.69 7.68 1.38
C SER A 182 -20.57 7.98 -0.12
N PRO A 183 -21.69 8.18 -0.85
CA PRO A 183 -21.65 8.46 -2.28
C PRO A 183 -20.88 9.73 -2.64
N GLU A 184 -20.77 10.66 -1.70
CA GLU A 184 -19.98 11.89 -1.83
C GLU A 184 -18.50 11.71 -1.45
N LEU A 185 -18.03 10.47 -1.30
CA LEU A 185 -16.66 10.19 -0.86
C LEU A 185 -15.62 10.95 -1.69
N ARG A 186 -14.77 11.68 -0.99
CA ARG A 186 -13.71 12.53 -1.56
C ARG A 186 -12.34 11.87 -1.40
N LEU A 187 -12.25 10.62 -1.80
CA LEU A 187 -11.01 9.84 -1.82
C LEU A 187 -10.42 9.86 -3.24
N LYS A 188 -9.14 10.18 -3.36
CA LYS A 188 -8.40 10.16 -4.62
C LYS A 188 -7.12 9.37 -4.50
N LEU A 189 -6.66 8.86 -5.63
CA LEU A 189 -5.61 7.84 -5.68
C LEU A 189 -4.47 8.28 -6.58
N ALA A 190 -3.27 7.94 -6.15
CA ALA A 190 -2.03 8.42 -6.74
C ALA A 190 -0.94 7.36 -6.66
N VAL A 191 -0.28 7.14 -7.80
CA VAL A 191 0.88 6.25 -7.88
C VAL A 191 2.09 7.04 -8.38
N THR A 192 3.17 6.99 -7.61
CA THR A 192 4.47 7.52 -8.02
C THR A 192 5.52 6.44 -8.13
N TYR A 193 6.46 6.65 -9.05
CA TYR A 193 7.65 5.83 -9.25
C TYR A 193 8.89 6.38 -8.55
N ASP A 194 8.78 7.55 -7.92
CA ASP A 194 9.82 8.17 -7.13
C ASP A 194 9.32 8.32 -5.68
N LYS A 195 10.07 7.80 -4.71
CA LYS A 195 9.66 7.92 -3.30
C LYS A 195 9.87 9.36 -2.79
N VAL A 196 10.93 10.01 -3.27
CA VAL A 196 11.45 11.32 -2.83
C VAL A 196 11.89 12.15 -4.02
N GLY A 197 12.04 13.46 -3.86
CA GLY A 197 12.48 14.41 -4.89
C GLY A 197 11.34 15.05 -5.68
N GLU A 198 11.65 15.60 -6.85
CA GLU A 198 10.74 16.44 -7.66
C GLU A 198 9.44 15.75 -8.10
N LEU A 199 9.45 14.42 -8.20
CA LEU A 199 8.28 13.60 -8.54
C LEU A 199 7.87 12.70 -7.36
N GLY A 200 8.47 12.93 -6.20
CA GLY A 200 8.26 12.18 -4.98
C GLY A 200 6.91 12.48 -4.33
N LYS A 201 6.61 11.73 -3.26
CA LYS A 201 5.36 11.94 -2.51
C LYS A 201 5.25 13.33 -1.91
N ALA A 202 6.34 13.93 -1.44
CA ALA A 202 6.35 15.28 -0.91
C ALA A 202 5.98 16.32 -1.98
N ALA A 203 6.49 16.17 -3.21
CA ALA A 203 6.13 17.04 -4.33
C ALA A 203 4.66 16.90 -4.72
N ILE A 204 4.10 15.69 -4.64
CA ILE A 204 2.67 15.45 -4.89
C ILE A 204 1.81 16.10 -3.80
N ALA A 205 2.24 16.03 -2.52
CA ALA A 205 1.55 16.71 -1.43
C ALA A 205 1.55 18.23 -1.63
N ASP A 206 2.67 18.79 -2.08
CA ASP A 206 2.82 20.23 -2.36
C ASP A 206 1.92 20.67 -3.52
N TYR A 207 1.95 19.92 -4.62
CA TYR A 207 1.08 20.15 -5.78
C TYR A 207 -0.41 20.16 -5.38
N ASN A 208 -0.81 19.26 -4.48
CA ASN A 208 -2.18 19.18 -3.99
C ASN A 208 -2.48 20.14 -2.83
N SER A 209 -1.52 20.96 -2.39
CA SER A 209 -1.65 21.85 -1.22
C SER A 209 -2.13 21.11 0.04
N ALA A 210 -1.55 19.92 0.29
CA ALA A 210 -1.91 19.09 1.42
C ALA A 210 -1.65 19.81 2.75
N SER A 211 -2.67 19.94 3.59
CA SER A 211 -2.53 20.51 4.92
C SER A 211 -1.83 19.52 5.86
N TYR A 212 -2.12 18.23 5.69
CA TYR A 212 -1.56 17.17 6.50
C TYR A 212 -0.98 16.06 5.63
N CYS A 213 0.09 15.43 6.10
CA CYS A 213 0.66 14.25 5.46
C CYS A 213 0.83 13.13 6.50
N ILE A 214 0.38 11.92 6.20
CA ILE A 214 0.56 10.73 7.04
C ILE A 214 1.45 9.74 6.26
N ASP A 215 2.67 9.48 6.71
CA ASP A 215 3.62 8.61 5.99
C ASP A 215 4.55 7.92 7.00
N ASP A 216 5.01 6.72 6.69
CA ASP A 216 5.96 5.97 7.54
C ASP A 216 7.43 6.19 7.11
N ALA A 217 7.67 6.77 5.94
CA ALA A 217 9.01 6.91 5.41
C ALA A 217 9.66 8.19 5.90
N TRP A 218 10.70 8.05 6.73
CA TRP A 218 11.39 9.22 7.29
C TRP A 218 11.89 10.21 6.23
N ARG A 219 12.23 9.73 5.02
CA ARG A 219 12.73 10.60 3.95
C ARG A 219 11.63 11.49 3.39
N VAL A 220 10.42 10.94 3.20
CA VAL A 220 9.24 11.71 2.76
C VAL A 220 8.90 12.75 3.82
N ILE A 221 8.81 12.34 5.08
CA ILE A 221 8.57 13.26 6.20
C ILE A 221 9.64 14.37 6.27
N SER A 222 10.91 14.03 6.02
CA SER A 222 11.99 15.04 6.02
C SER A 222 11.84 16.06 4.89
N GLU A 223 11.48 15.62 3.68
CA GLU A 223 11.24 16.52 2.54
C GLU A 223 10.01 17.41 2.78
N CYS A 224 8.91 16.86 3.30
CA CYS A 224 7.74 17.65 3.63
C CYS A 224 8.06 18.79 4.62
N LEU A 225 8.93 18.54 5.59
CA LEU A 225 9.40 19.57 6.52
C LEU A 225 10.35 20.58 5.88
N GLU A 226 11.32 20.10 5.10
CA GLU A 226 12.34 20.93 4.48
C GLU A 226 11.71 21.93 3.50
N TYR A 227 10.74 21.45 2.71
CA TYR A 227 10.03 22.25 1.72
C TYR A 227 8.78 22.93 2.28
N LYS A 228 8.44 22.69 3.56
CA LYS A 228 7.25 23.25 4.24
C LYS A 228 5.94 22.94 3.49
N VAL A 229 5.81 21.70 3.03
CA VAL A 229 4.67 21.20 2.25
C VAL A 229 3.40 21.14 3.09
N CYS A 230 3.51 20.62 4.31
CA CYS A 230 2.40 20.33 5.22
C CYS A 230 2.42 21.29 6.43
N GLU A 231 1.25 21.57 7.02
CA GLU A 231 1.15 22.21 8.34
C GLU A 231 1.67 21.26 9.44
N MET A 232 1.28 19.99 9.34
CA MET A 232 1.72 18.91 10.21
C MET A 232 1.89 17.62 9.42
N CYS A 233 2.99 16.92 9.69
CA CYS A 233 3.25 15.61 9.15
C CYS A 233 3.19 14.56 10.29
N TYR A 234 2.45 13.48 10.09
CA TYR A 234 2.26 12.39 11.03
C TYR A 234 3.14 11.22 10.60
N ALA A 235 4.22 11.01 11.34
CA ALA A 235 5.18 9.94 11.10
C ALA A 235 4.69 8.67 11.81
N VAL A 236 4.12 7.73 11.05
CA VAL A 236 3.56 6.49 11.58
C VAL A 236 4.67 5.51 11.91
N GLN A 237 4.74 5.09 13.17
CA GLN A 237 5.76 4.17 13.64
C GLN A 237 5.51 2.76 13.09
N THR A 238 6.43 2.27 12.25
CA THR A 238 6.40 0.90 11.71
C THR A 238 7.61 0.11 12.21
N PRO A 239 7.60 -1.23 12.11
CA PRO A 239 8.78 -2.04 12.41
C PRO A 239 9.99 -1.71 11.51
N GLU A 240 9.74 -1.17 10.32
CA GLU A 240 10.77 -0.88 9.30
C GLU A 240 11.43 0.48 9.48
N GLN A 241 10.74 1.44 10.13
CA GLN A 241 11.16 2.84 10.16
C GLN A 241 11.18 3.37 11.60
N ASN A 242 12.31 3.92 12.03
CA ASN A 242 12.43 4.55 13.35
C ASN A 242 12.35 6.09 13.24
N HIS A 243 11.35 6.67 13.90
CA HIS A 243 11.07 8.11 13.87
C HIS A 243 11.55 8.89 15.09
N SER A 244 12.37 8.29 15.96
CA SER A 244 12.91 8.95 17.17
C SER A 244 13.54 10.33 16.93
N LYS A 245 14.18 10.53 15.76
CA LYS A 245 14.74 11.82 15.36
C LYS A 245 13.73 12.95 15.18
N PHE A 246 12.45 12.64 15.03
CA PHE A 246 11.38 13.61 14.83
C PHE A 246 10.68 14.02 16.13
N LEU A 247 10.88 13.32 17.24
CA LEU A 247 10.16 13.54 18.52
C LEU A 247 10.23 14.98 19.05
N LYS A 248 11.23 15.77 18.64
CA LYS A 248 11.41 17.17 19.04
C LYS A 248 11.31 18.16 17.88
N ARG A 249 10.97 17.70 16.67
CA ARG A 249 10.84 18.58 15.50
C ARG A 249 9.44 19.16 15.43
N LYS A 250 9.36 20.49 15.31
CA LYS A 250 8.10 21.18 14.99
C LYS A 250 7.61 20.75 13.60
N GLY A 251 6.29 20.65 13.44
CA GLY A 251 5.67 20.23 12.18
C GLY A 251 5.67 18.71 11.96
N VAL A 252 6.16 17.91 12.92
CA VAL A 252 5.97 16.46 12.92
C VAL A 252 5.39 15.98 14.23
N LYS A 253 4.43 15.05 14.16
CA LYS A 253 4.03 14.22 15.28
C LYS A 253 4.37 12.76 14.96
N VAL A 254 5.06 12.08 15.87
CA VAL A 254 5.28 10.64 15.77
C VAL A 254 4.12 9.95 16.45
N VAL A 255 3.44 9.07 15.72
CA VAL A 255 2.25 8.34 16.18
C VAL A 255 2.49 6.84 16.05
N LYS A 256 1.80 6.06 16.87
CA LYS A 256 1.90 4.60 16.88
C LYS A 256 1.33 3.97 15.62
N ASP A 257 0.19 4.46 15.16
CA ASP A 257 -0.57 3.87 14.07
C ASP A 257 -1.39 4.90 13.28
N PHE A 258 -2.06 4.44 12.23
CA PHE A 258 -2.89 5.28 11.37
C PHE A 258 -4.13 5.83 12.11
N PRO A 259 -4.88 5.04 12.91
CA PRO A 259 -6.01 5.56 13.68
C PRO A 259 -5.64 6.70 14.64
N GLU A 260 -4.47 6.64 15.29
CA GLU A 260 -3.97 7.74 16.13
C GLU A 260 -3.74 9.02 15.31
N ALA A 261 -3.09 8.93 14.13
CA ALA A 261 -2.93 10.07 13.23
C ALA A 261 -4.28 10.70 12.84
N VAL A 262 -5.26 9.87 12.53
CA VAL A 262 -6.61 10.33 12.16
C VAL A 262 -7.26 11.07 13.31
N ASN A 263 -7.24 10.50 14.52
CA ASN A 263 -7.85 11.15 15.68
C ASN A 263 -7.21 12.52 15.95
N ASP A 264 -5.88 12.59 15.90
CA ASP A 264 -5.17 13.85 16.07
C ASP A 264 -5.54 14.89 15.01
N ILE A 265 -5.69 14.49 13.74
CA ILE A 265 -6.11 15.39 12.67
C ILE A 265 -7.51 15.91 12.95
N LEU A 266 -8.45 15.02 13.29
CA LEU A 266 -9.84 15.39 13.55
C LEU A 266 -9.96 16.35 14.74
N ASP A 267 -9.16 16.18 15.78
CA ASP A 267 -9.11 17.08 16.95
C ASP A 267 -8.58 18.49 16.60
N LEU A 268 -7.84 18.63 15.49
CA LEU A 268 -7.33 19.91 15.00
C LEU A 268 -8.27 20.60 14.00
N LEU A 269 -9.32 19.93 13.53
CA LEU A 269 -10.30 20.54 12.64
C LEU A 269 -11.26 21.43 13.43
N PRO A 270 -11.65 22.59 12.86
CA PRO A 270 -12.55 23.55 13.50
C PRO A 270 -14.01 23.07 13.60
#